data_AF-A0A9P0TD97-F1
#
_entry.id   AF-A0A9P0TD97-F1
#
_cell.length_a   1.000
_cell.length_b   1.000
_cell.length_c   1.000
_cell.angle_alpha   90.00
_cell.angle_beta   90.00
_cell.angle_gamma   90.00
#
_symmetry.space_group_name_H-M   'P 1'
#
loop_
_entity.id
_entity.type
_entity.pdbx_description
1 polymer ?
#
loop_
_entity_poly.entity_id
_entity_poly.type
_entity_poly.pdbx_seq_one_letter_code
_entity_poly.pdbx_strand_id
1 'polypeptide(L)'
;MATVHEPTVVGVAHFNAAEDAAALRGAMKGFGTDEDAIIEILTSRSNAQRQAISQAFTLEYGRDIIEDLKSELGGHFEDVIVALMLPPAEYLCKELHHCMEGMGTDEKVLVEILCTRTKKEIAEIVEAYERLYNRPLAEHMCSETSGDFRRLLTLIVTAKKQGARDEEAGVDQARAAEAAQQLYDAGEAKWGTDEEIFNKILAHESFGQLRAIFEEYKNIAGRTIEQAIKAEIAGELSEALSAIVECVENQAAWFAQRLRDAMQGLGTDDRTLIRIVVSRSERDLAAIKREYEVLYDKTLGSEVRESAPFRVCLVSVECVENSAAWFAKRLRSSMQGGGTEDKALIRIIVNRSEIDLAAVKREYESLYDKTLQSDVAQGETSGDYRKALIALLGPA
;
A
#
# COMPACT_ATOMS: atom_id res chain seq x y z
N MET A 1 12.87 17.40 2.93
CA MET A 1 12.61 16.27 3.85
C MET A 1 12.93 14.97 3.13
N ALA A 2 13.58 14.02 3.81
CA ALA A 2 13.75 12.65 3.33
C ALA A 2 12.37 12.00 3.11
N THR A 3 12.32 10.95 2.30
CA THR A 3 11.12 10.11 2.15
C THR A 3 10.61 9.68 3.52
N VAL A 4 9.34 10.00 3.81
CA VAL A 4 8.71 9.72 5.10
C VAL A 4 8.48 8.22 5.20
N HIS A 5 9.20 7.53 6.10
CA HIS A 5 9.00 6.11 6.36
C HIS A 5 8.13 5.94 7.61
N GLU A 6 6.83 5.80 7.39
CA GLU A 6 5.82 5.62 8.42
C GLU A 6 4.89 4.45 8.05
N PRO A 7 5.39 3.20 8.20
CA PRO A 7 4.64 2.02 7.87
C PRO A 7 3.46 1.83 8.83
N THR A 8 2.40 1.28 8.29
CA THR A 8 1.22 0.85 9.05
C THR A 8 1.27 -0.62 9.44
N VAL A 9 1.93 -1.44 8.63
CA VAL A 9 2.20 -2.85 8.92
C VAL A 9 3.68 -2.97 9.25
N VAL A 10 3.97 -3.56 10.40
CA VAL A 10 5.34 -3.83 10.86
C VAL A 10 5.45 -5.29 11.29
N GLY A 11 6.65 -5.85 11.20
CA GLY A 11 6.86 -7.24 11.60
C GLY A 11 6.69 -7.46 13.10
N VAL A 12 6.21 -8.64 13.49
CA VAL A 12 6.07 -9.02 14.92
C VAL A 12 7.38 -9.58 15.47
N ALA A 13 7.73 -9.26 16.73
CA ALA A 13 9.03 -9.57 17.32
C ALA A 13 9.26 -11.07 17.64
N HIS A 14 8.20 -11.80 18.00
CA HIS A 14 8.23 -13.22 18.37
C HIS A 14 7.61 -14.10 17.27
N PHE A 15 8.00 -13.84 16.03
CA PHE A 15 7.47 -14.52 14.86
C PHE A 15 7.96 -15.97 14.75
N ASN A 16 7.02 -16.90 14.56
CA ASN A 16 7.28 -18.29 14.19
C ASN A 16 6.52 -18.65 12.91
N ALA A 17 7.26 -18.78 11.80
CA ALA A 17 6.68 -19.07 10.49
C ALA A 17 5.91 -20.40 10.43
N ALA A 18 6.38 -21.43 11.16
CA ALA A 18 5.73 -22.74 11.16
C ALA A 18 4.39 -22.72 11.92
N GLU A 19 4.33 -22.00 13.05
CA GLU A 19 3.09 -21.82 13.81
C GLU A 19 2.04 -21.05 13.00
N ASP A 20 2.44 -19.94 12.36
CA ASP A 20 1.54 -19.18 11.48
C ASP A 20 1.10 -20.01 10.26
N ALA A 21 2.01 -20.80 9.65
CA ALA A 21 1.67 -21.71 8.55
C ALA A 21 0.65 -22.78 8.98
N ALA A 22 0.83 -23.38 10.16
CA ALA A 22 -0.09 -24.35 10.72
C ALA A 22 -1.45 -23.73 11.05
N ALA A 23 -1.46 -22.51 11.60
CA ALA A 23 -2.69 -21.77 11.89
C ALA A 23 -3.46 -21.43 10.61
N LEU A 24 -2.77 -20.97 9.55
CA LEU A 24 -3.38 -20.73 8.24
C LEU A 24 -3.89 -22.03 7.60
N ARG A 25 -3.14 -23.13 7.70
CA ARG A 25 -3.62 -24.43 7.22
C ARG A 25 -4.89 -24.88 7.95
N GLY A 26 -4.96 -24.65 9.26
CA GLY A 26 -6.13 -24.91 10.09
C GLY A 26 -7.32 -24.04 9.71
N ALA A 27 -7.09 -22.76 9.39
CA ALA A 27 -8.11 -21.82 8.96
C ALA A 27 -8.76 -22.20 7.61
N MET A 28 -7.97 -22.83 6.74
CA MET A 28 -8.37 -23.33 5.41
C MET A 28 -8.78 -24.81 5.41
N LYS A 29 -9.22 -25.37 6.56
CA LYS A 29 -9.58 -26.79 6.68
C LYS A 29 -11.00 -26.96 7.18
N GLY A 30 -11.79 -27.72 6.44
CA GLY A 30 -13.14 -28.11 6.83
C GLY A 30 -14.17 -27.56 5.84
N PHE A 31 -15.40 -27.38 6.31
CA PHE A 31 -16.44 -26.71 5.53
C PHE A 31 -16.42 -25.21 5.87
N GLY A 32 -16.14 -24.38 4.86
CA GLY A 32 -15.94 -22.94 5.02
C GLY A 32 -14.51 -22.58 5.46
N THR A 33 -14.24 -21.27 5.50
CA THR A 33 -12.91 -20.68 5.74
C THR A 33 -12.96 -19.81 6.99
N ASP A 34 -11.98 -19.94 7.90
CA ASP A 34 -11.80 -19.01 9.02
C ASP A 34 -11.10 -17.74 8.51
N GLU A 35 -11.87 -16.86 7.88
CA GLU A 35 -11.39 -15.62 7.27
C GLU A 35 -10.74 -14.68 8.31
N ASP A 36 -11.22 -14.67 9.55
CA ASP A 36 -10.64 -13.87 10.63
C ASP A 36 -9.23 -14.30 10.97
N ALA A 37 -8.97 -15.61 10.98
CA ALA A 37 -7.64 -16.14 11.19
C ALA A 37 -6.65 -15.64 10.14
N ILE A 38 -7.07 -15.73 8.88
CA ILE A 38 -6.29 -15.33 7.72
C ILE A 38 -5.99 -13.84 7.82
N ILE A 39 -7.01 -13.04 8.10
CA ILE A 39 -6.90 -11.60 8.28
C ILE A 39 -5.96 -11.26 9.45
N GLU A 40 -6.17 -11.83 10.63
CA GLU A 40 -5.38 -11.55 11.83
C GLU A 40 -3.90 -11.82 11.59
N ILE A 41 -3.57 -12.96 10.97
CA ILE A 41 -2.19 -13.33 10.68
C ILE A 41 -1.65 -12.45 9.56
N LEU A 42 -2.26 -12.48 8.37
CA LEU A 42 -1.65 -11.89 7.18
C LEU A 42 -1.62 -10.36 7.20
N THR A 43 -2.56 -9.68 7.87
CA THR A 43 -2.54 -8.21 7.98
C THR A 43 -1.61 -7.68 9.07
N SER A 44 -1.09 -8.55 9.95
CA SER A 44 -0.18 -8.16 11.05
C SER A 44 1.26 -8.66 10.90
N ARG A 45 1.55 -9.46 9.87
CA ARG A 45 2.91 -9.87 9.51
C ARG A 45 3.45 -8.96 8.42
N SER A 46 4.73 -8.58 8.50
CA SER A 46 5.40 -7.91 7.38
C SER A 46 5.50 -8.84 6.18
N ASN A 47 5.72 -8.31 4.99
CA ASN A 47 5.84 -9.11 3.79
C ASN A 47 6.98 -10.13 3.91
N ALA A 48 8.11 -9.73 4.50
CA ALA A 48 9.23 -10.64 4.78
C ALA A 48 8.80 -11.83 5.67
N GLN A 49 7.97 -11.59 6.68
CA GLN A 49 7.39 -12.65 7.51
C GLN A 49 6.39 -13.50 6.72
N ARG A 50 5.55 -12.90 5.87
CA ARG A 50 4.66 -13.66 4.95
C ARG A 50 5.44 -14.56 3.99
N GLN A 51 6.57 -14.10 3.46
CA GLN A 51 7.45 -14.95 2.64
C GLN A 51 8.01 -16.13 3.44
N ALA A 52 8.40 -15.92 4.69
CA ALA A 52 8.83 -16.99 5.58
C ALA A 52 7.69 -17.99 5.89
N ILE A 53 6.46 -17.51 6.08
CA ILE A 53 5.25 -18.35 6.20
C ILE A 53 5.07 -19.20 4.95
N SER A 54 5.12 -18.61 3.75
CA SER A 54 4.97 -19.35 2.48
C SER A 54 6.01 -20.47 2.34
N GLN A 55 7.26 -20.19 2.72
CA GLN A 55 8.34 -21.18 2.72
C GLN A 55 8.08 -22.31 3.73
N ALA A 56 7.69 -21.98 4.97
CA ALA A 56 7.36 -22.96 6.00
C ALA A 56 6.17 -23.84 5.60
N PHE A 57 5.12 -23.23 5.05
CA PHE A 57 3.93 -23.94 4.56
C PHE A 57 4.26 -24.94 3.45
N THR A 58 5.12 -24.52 2.49
CA THR A 58 5.59 -25.38 1.41
C THR A 58 6.41 -26.55 1.98
N LEU A 59 7.33 -26.28 2.91
CA LEU A 59 8.20 -27.30 3.51
C LEU A 59 7.40 -28.34 4.30
N GLU A 60 6.42 -27.91 5.09
CA GLU A 60 5.67 -28.76 6.00
C GLU A 60 4.55 -29.54 5.31
N TYR A 61 3.84 -28.91 4.36
CA TYR A 61 2.64 -29.48 3.74
C TYR A 61 2.82 -29.86 2.27
N GLY A 62 3.91 -29.44 1.61
CA GLY A 62 4.13 -29.70 0.18
C GLY A 62 3.10 -29.01 -0.73
N ARG A 63 2.52 -27.89 -0.28
CA ARG A 63 1.47 -27.13 -0.96
C ARG A 63 1.86 -25.67 -1.12
N ASP A 64 1.29 -25.00 -2.10
CA ASP A 64 1.40 -23.55 -2.27
C ASP A 64 0.29 -22.86 -1.49
N ILE A 65 0.67 -22.05 -0.49
CA ILE A 65 -0.29 -21.33 0.34
C ILE A 65 -1.11 -20.32 -0.46
N ILE A 66 -0.56 -19.73 -1.53
CA ILE A 66 -1.27 -18.76 -2.35
C ILE A 66 -2.39 -19.47 -3.13
N GLU A 67 -2.11 -20.65 -3.69
CA GLU A 67 -3.13 -21.43 -4.40
C GLU A 67 -4.20 -21.96 -3.43
N ASP A 68 -3.81 -22.37 -2.22
CA ASP A 68 -4.76 -22.73 -1.17
C ASP A 68 -5.67 -21.54 -0.82
N LEU A 69 -5.10 -20.35 -0.58
CA LEU A 69 -5.87 -19.13 -0.27
C LEU A 69 -6.83 -18.76 -1.40
N LYS A 70 -6.41 -18.83 -2.67
CA LYS A 70 -7.29 -18.59 -3.82
C LYS A 70 -8.46 -19.58 -3.92
N SER A 71 -8.24 -20.82 -3.50
CA SER A 71 -9.30 -21.84 -3.54
C SER A 71 -10.34 -21.67 -2.42
N GLU A 72 -9.97 -21.00 -1.33
CA GLU A 72 -10.79 -20.84 -0.12
C GLU A 72 -11.42 -19.45 0.00
N LEU A 73 -10.91 -18.46 -0.74
CA LEU A 73 -11.37 -17.08 -0.75
C LEU A 73 -12.04 -16.74 -2.09
N GLY A 74 -12.66 -15.56 -2.16
CA GLY A 74 -13.23 -15.08 -3.42
C GLY A 74 -13.40 -13.57 -3.47
N GLY A 75 -13.51 -13.05 -4.70
CA GLY A 75 -13.71 -11.62 -4.97
C GLY A 75 -12.56 -10.76 -4.42
N HIS A 76 -12.87 -9.52 -4.04
CA HIS A 76 -11.84 -8.58 -3.60
C HIS A 76 -11.11 -8.97 -2.31
N PHE A 77 -11.67 -9.90 -1.53
CA PHE A 77 -10.96 -10.42 -0.38
C PHE A 77 -9.79 -11.30 -0.77
N GLU A 78 -10.01 -12.18 -1.74
CA GLU A 78 -8.94 -12.94 -2.37
C GLU A 78 -7.88 -12.00 -2.94
N ASP A 79 -8.30 -10.97 -3.69
CA ASP A 79 -7.37 -10.01 -4.31
C ASP A 79 -6.42 -9.36 -3.29
N VAL A 80 -6.96 -8.87 -2.15
CA VAL A 80 -6.16 -8.26 -1.08
C VAL A 80 -5.21 -9.27 -0.45
N ILE A 81 -5.72 -10.44 -0.07
CA ILE A 81 -4.90 -11.44 0.63
C ILE A 81 -3.79 -11.98 -0.27
N VAL A 82 -4.10 -12.26 -1.53
CA VAL A 82 -3.09 -12.68 -2.51
C VAL A 82 -2.06 -11.58 -2.74
N ALA A 83 -2.50 -10.32 -2.88
CA ALA A 83 -1.57 -9.19 -3.04
C ALA A 83 -0.63 -9.04 -1.84
N LEU A 84 -1.13 -9.19 -0.61
CA LEU A 84 -0.32 -9.14 0.62
C LEU A 84 0.73 -10.26 0.67
N MET A 85 0.45 -11.43 0.09
CA MET A 85 1.33 -12.60 0.12
C MET A 85 2.47 -12.56 -0.92
N LEU A 86 2.38 -11.70 -1.94
CA LEU A 86 3.40 -11.58 -2.97
C LEU A 86 4.55 -10.65 -2.52
N PRO A 87 5.81 -10.92 -2.89
CA PRO A 87 6.88 -9.94 -2.73
C PRO A 87 6.50 -8.59 -3.37
N PRO A 88 6.82 -7.42 -2.79
CA PRO A 88 6.29 -6.15 -3.26
C PRO A 88 6.61 -5.86 -4.73
N ALA A 89 7.84 -6.15 -5.16
CA ALA A 89 8.25 -5.99 -6.56
C ALA A 89 7.46 -6.93 -7.49
N GLU A 90 7.22 -8.19 -7.09
CA GLU A 90 6.45 -9.15 -7.89
C GLU A 90 4.97 -8.74 -8.00
N TYR A 91 4.37 -8.25 -6.91
CA TYR A 91 3.02 -7.70 -6.95
C TYR A 91 2.91 -6.54 -7.94
N LEU A 92 3.82 -5.57 -7.88
CA LEU A 92 3.84 -4.46 -8.84
C LEU A 92 4.11 -4.92 -10.27
N CYS A 93 4.90 -5.98 -10.48
CA CYS A 93 5.09 -6.57 -11.81
C CYS A 93 3.79 -7.16 -12.36
N LYS A 94 2.96 -7.79 -11.52
CA LYS A 94 1.64 -8.28 -11.93
C LYS A 94 0.69 -7.15 -12.30
N GLU A 95 0.72 -6.04 -11.55
CA GLU A 95 -0.06 -4.85 -11.88
C GLU A 95 0.41 -4.21 -13.19
N LEU A 96 1.73 -4.10 -13.41
CA LEU A 96 2.30 -3.61 -14.67
C LEU A 96 1.95 -4.52 -15.85
N HIS A 97 2.03 -5.84 -15.68
CA HIS A 97 1.67 -6.77 -16.74
C HIS A 97 0.20 -6.63 -17.10
N HIS A 98 -0.68 -6.63 -16.10
CA HIS A 98 -2.11 -6.51 -16.34
C HIS A 98 -2.51 -5.19 -16.99
N CYS A 99 -1.92 -4.05 -16.58
CA CYS A 99 -2.24 -2.76 -17.20
C CYS A 99 -1.80 -2.67 -18.67
N MET A 100 -0.96 -3.59 -19.13
CA MET A 100 -0.46 -3.73 -20.49
C MET A 100 -1.10 -4.92 -21.24
N GLU A 101 -2.02 -5.66 -20.60
CA GLU A 101 -2.71 -6.80 -21.23
C GLU A 101 -4.00 -6.36 -21.93
N GLY A 102 -4.25 -6.89 -23.12
CA GLY A 102 -5.52 -6.75 -23.82
C GLY A 102 -5.52 -5.65 -24.89
N MET A 103 -6.70 -5.07 -25.16
CA MET A 103 -6.81 -3.95 -26.10
C MET A 103 -6.67 -2.63 -25.35
N GLY A 104 -5.56 -1.93 -25.60
CA GLY A 104 -5.23 -0.67 -24.93
C GLY A 104 -4.33 -0.89 -23.72
N THR A 105 -3.98 0.20 -23.06
CA THR A 105 -3.11 0.22 -21.89
C THR A 105 -3.75 1.10 -20.84
N ASP A 106 -3.56 0.79 -19.56
CA ASP A 106 -3.92 1.71 -18.47
C ASP A 106 -2.67 2.50 -18.07
N GLU A 107 -2.51 3.65 -18.72
CA GLU A 107 -1.35 4.54 -18.52
C GLU A 107 -1.31 5.09 -17.10
N LYS A 108 -2.46 5.19 -16.40
CA LYS A 108 -2.50 5.67 -15.01
C LYS A 108 -1.78 4.71 -14.07
N VAL A 109 -1.86 3.40 -14.32
CA VAL A 109 -1.11 2.40 -13.55
C VAL A 109 0.38 2.49 -13.86
N LEU A 110 0.76 2.66 -15.12
CA LEU A 110 2.16 2.88 -15.51
C LEU A 110 2.75 4.12 -14.82
N VAL A 111 2.03 5.24 -14.84
CA VAL A 111 2.43 6.50 -14.19
C VAL A 111 2.50 6.30 -12.67
N GLU A 112 1.45 5.75 -12.06
CA GLU A 112 1.42 5.53 -10.62
C GLU A 112 2.62 4.70 -10.18
N ILE A 113 2.91 3.59 -10.85
CA ILE A 113 4.04 2.74 -10.51
C ILE A 113 5.35 3.44 -10.85
N LEU A 114 5.63 3.79 -12.10
CA LEU A 114 6.99 4.12 -12.50
C LEU A 114 7.42 5.54 -12.12
N CYS A 115 6.49 6.50 -12.06
CA CYS A 115 6.82 7.89 -11.77
C CYS A 115 7.03 8.19 -10.29
N THR A 116 6.55 7.32 -9.39
CA THR A 116 6.50 7.62 -7.94
C THR A 116 7.45 6.76 -7.09
N ARG A 117 8.12 5.77 -7.69
CA ARG A 117 9.07 4.92 -6.98
C ARG A 117 10.50 5.43 -7.08
N THR A 118 11.28 5.12 -6.05
CA THR A 118 12.70 5.40 -6.00
C THR A 118 13.45 4.53 -7.01
N LYS A 119 14.70 4.87 -7.34
CA LYS A 119 15.50 4.05 -8.24
C LYS A 119 15.68 2.62 -7.76
N LYS A 120 15.93 2.45 -6.46
CA LYS A 120 16.13 1.12 -5.87
C LYS A 120 14.90 0.24 -6.14
N GLU A 121 13.72 0.79 -5.90
CA GLU A 121 12.45 0.11 -6.16
C GLU A 121 12.23 -0.15 -7.65
N ILE A 122 12.52 0.81 -8.53
CA ILE A 122 12.43 0.58 -9.98
C ILE A 122 13.36 -0.54 -10.44
N ALA A 123 14.59 -0.60 -9.91
CA ALA A 123 15.52 -1.69 -10.22
C ALA A 123 14.99 -3.06 -9.74
N GLU A 124 14.45 -3.12 -8.53
CA GLU A 124 13.81 -4.34 -8.00
C GLU A 124 12.61 -4.78 -8.85
N ILE A 125 11.79 -3.83 -9.32
CA ILE A 125 10.66 -4.10 -10.23
C ILE A 125 11.16 -4.62 -11.58
N VAL A 126 12.16 -3.97 -12.20
CA VAL A 126 12.69 -4.38 -13.51
C VAL A 126 13.28 -5.79 -13.45
N GLU A 127 14.09 -6.08 -12.43
CA GLU A 127 14.69 -7.40 -12.22
C GLU A 127 13.62 -8.48 -11.94
N ALA A 128 12.60 -8.15 -11.14
CA ALA A 128 11.48 -9.07 -10.88
C ALA A 128 10.62 -9.32 -12.13
N TYR A 129 10.38 -8.28 -12.95
CA TYR A 129 9.54 -8.38 -14.14
C TYR A 129 10.15 -9.33 -15.17
N GLU A 130 11.44 -9.16 -15.46
CA GLU A 130 12.16 -10.02 -16.41
C GLU A 130 12.19 -11.47 -15.94
N ARG A 131 12.36 -11.71 -14.63
CA ARG A 131 12.29 -13.05 -14.05
C ARG A 131 10.90 -13.67 -14.16
N LEU A 132 9.83 -12.91 -13.94
CA LEU A 132 8.46 -13.41 -13.95
C LEU A 132 7.93 -13.69 -15.37
N TYR A 133 8.28 -12.83 -16.33
CA TYR A 133 7.68 -12.86 -17.67
C TYR A 133 8.65 -13.26 -18.78
N ASN A 134 9.93 -13.46 -18.45
CA ASN A 134 10.99 -13.75 -19.43
C ASN A 134 11.01 -12.74 -20.59
N ARG A 135 10.72 -11.47 -20.27
CA ARG A 135 10.71 -10.32 -21.18
C ARG A 135 11.12 -9.06 -20.40
N PRO A 136 12.09 -8.26 -20.88
CA PRO A 136 12.44 -7.01 -20.22
C PRO A 136 11.25 -6.05 -20.11
N LEU A 137 11.05 -5.43 -18.94
CA LEU A 137 9.94 -4.48 -18.73
C LEU A 137 9.96 -3.35 -19.77
N ALA A 138 11.14 -2.79 -20.05
CA ALA A 138 11.30 -1.73 -21.06
C ALA A 138 10.82 -2.17 -22.46
N GLU A 139 11.03 -3.44 -22.83
CA GLU A 139 10.61 -3.97 -24.12
C GLU A 139 9.09 -4.10 -24.19
N HIS A 140 8.45 -4.59 -23.12
CA HIS A 140 6.98 -4.66 -23.05
C HIS A 140 6.36 -3.29 -23.12
N MET A 141 6.83 -2.35 -22.31
CA MET A 141 6.33 -0.99 -22.34
C MET A 141 6.49 -0.30 -23.70
N CYS A 142 7.56 -0.61 -24.43
CA CYS A 142 7.77 -0.06 -25.76
C CYS A 142 6.75 -0.56 -26.80
N SER A 143 6.12 -1.72 -26.59
CA SER A 143 5.01 -2.19 -27.44
C SER A 143 3.68 -1.54 -27.10
N GLU A 144 3.51 -1.11 -25.85
CA GLU A 144 2.25 -0.55 -25.34
C GLU A 144 2.17 0.98 -25.37
N THR A 145 3.31 1.67 -25.33
CA THR A 145 3.36 3.14 -25.23
C THR A 145 4.02 3.78 -26.46
N SER A 146 3.80 5.08 -26.66
CA SER A 146 4.38 5.81 -27.79
C SER A 146 4.85 7.22 -27.41
N GLY A 147 5.45 7.92 -28.38
CA GLY A 147 5.89 9.30 -28.24
C GLY A 147 6.85 9.57 -27.07
N ASP A 148 6.77 10.78 -26.54
CA ASP A 148 7.61 11.23 -25.42
C ASP A 148 7.18 10.63 -24.08
N PHE A 149 5.94 10.16 -23.96
CA PHE A 149 5.50 9.38 -22.79
C PHE A 149 6.30 8.07 -22.68
N ARG A 150 6.38 7.28 -23.76
CA ARG A 150 7.27 6.10 -23.82
C ARG A 150 8.70 6.45 -23.48
N ARG A 151 9.19 7.58 -24.00
CA ARG A 151 10.57 8.02 -23.78
C ARG A 151 10.85 8.27 -22.31
N LEU A 152 9.98 9.02 -21.63
CA LEU A 152 10.07 9.27 -20.19
C LEU A 152 10.16 7.96 -19.42
N LEU A 153 9.20 7.07 -19.64
CA LEU A 153 9.13 5.81 -18.90
C LEU A 153 10.34 4.91 -19.18
N THR A 154 10.80 4.87 -20.44
CA THR A 154 12.02 4.13 -20.82
C THR A 154 13.24 4.67 -20.07
N LEU A 155 13.39 5.98 -19.93
CA LEU A 155 14.49 6.56 -19.16
C LEU A 155 14.41 6.16 -17.68
N ILE A 156 13.21 6.14 -17.09
CA ILE A 156 13.01 5.70 -15.70
C ILE A 156 13.45 4.25 -15.50
N VAL A 157 13.02 3.32 -16.37
CA VAL A 157 13.29 1.88 -16.18
C VAL A 157 14.67 1.43 -16.67
N THR A 158 15.35 2.22 -17.51
CA THR A 158 16.69 1.90 -18.03
C THR A 158 17.83 2.66 -17.34
N ALA A 159 17.51 3.59 -16.44
CA ALA A 159 18.50 4.37 -15.70
C ALA A 159 19.50 3.46 -14.96
N LYS A 160 20.76 3.44 -15.41
CA LYS A 160 21.82 2.60 -14.83
C LYS A 160 22.08 2.95 -13.36
N LYS A 161 22.68 2.01 -12.61
CA LYS A 161 22.99 2.09 -11.16
C LYS A 161 23.75 3.37 -10.71
N GLN A 162 24.36 4.17 -11.59
CA GLN A 162 25.02 5.44 -11.22
C GLN A 162 24.23 6.68 -11.69
N GLY A 163 24.07 7.66 -10.81
CA GLY A 163 23.78 9.06 -11.16
C GLY A 163 22.32 9.48 -11.34
N ALA A 164 21.37 8.55 -11.40
CA ALA A 164 19.93 8.85 -11.46
C ALA A 164 19.19 8.44 -10.17
N ARG A 165 18.16 9.19 -9.71
CA ARG A 165 17.18 8.92 -8.63
C ARG A 165 17.74 8.31 -7.34
N ASP A 166 18.98 8.67 -7.02
CA ASP A 166 19.69 8.19 -5.85
C ASP A 166 19.50 9.19 -4.70
N GLU A 167 18.68 8.83 -3.70
CA GLU A 167 18.48 9.68 -2.53
C GLU A 167 19.72 9.76 -1.62
N GLU A 168 20.63 8.78 -1.71
CA GLU A 168 21.83 8.72 -0.87
C GLU A 168 22.92 9.71 -1.32
N ALA A 169 22.84 10.22 -2.56
CA ALA A 169 23.81 11.16 -3.11
C ALA A 169 23.69 12.59 -2.53
N GLY A 170 22.60 12.90 -1.81
CA GLY A 170 22.32 14.25 -1.31
C GLY A 170 21.89 15.21 -2.44
N VAL A 171 21.80 16.50 -2.10
CA VAL A 171 21.39 17.57 -3.04
C VAL A 171 22.61 18.38 -3.47
N ASP A 172 22.82 18.51 -4.77
CA ASP A 172 23.84 19.36 -5.39
C ASP A 172 23.19 20.64 -5.93
N GLN A 173 23.41 21.75 -5.22
CA GLN A 173 22.80 23.04 -5.55
C GLN A 173 23.30 23.63 -6.87
N ALA A 174 24.56 23.39 -7.24
CA ALA A 174 25.11 23.91 -8.50
C ALA A 174 24.48 23.18 -9.69
N ARG A 175 24.37 21.85 -9.60
CA ARG A 175 23.62 21.06 -10.59
C ARG A 175 22.14 21.40 -10.62
N ALA A 176 21.54 21.75 -9.48
CA ALA A 176 20.15 22.15 -9.41
C ALA A 176 19.90 23.43 -10.22
N ALA A 177 20.75 24.45 -10.03
CA ALA A 177 20.70 25.69 -10.79
C ALA A 177 20.96 25.47 -12.29
N GLU A 178 21.91 24.61 -12.66
CA GLU A 178 22.18 24.27 -14.05
C GLU A 178 20.98 23.58 -14.72
N ALA A 179 20.41 22.57 -14.08
CA ALA A 179 19.23 21.86 -14.60
C ALA A 179 17.98 22.76 -14.65
N ALA A 180 17.81 23.66 -13.68
CA ALA A 180 16.75 24.66 -13.69
C ALA A 180 16.87 25.61 -14.90
N GLN A 181 18.09 26.07 -15.19
CA GLN A 181 18.35 26.88 -16.38
C GLN A 181 18.06 26.08 -17.67
N GLN A 182 18.46 24.80 -17.72
CA GLN A 182 18.14 23.93 -18.87
C GLN A 182 16.63 23.77 -19.08
N LEU A 183 15.83 23.63 -18.01
CA LEU A 183 14.37 23.58 -18.10
C LEU A 183 13.77 24.90 -18.58
N TYR A 184 14.29 26.04 -18.10
CA TYR A 184 13.86 27.37 -18.57
C TYR A 184 14.16 27.56 -20.06
N ASP A 185 15.39 27.23 -20.47
CA ASP A 185 15.83 27.33 -21.86
C ASP A 185 15.06 26.35 -22.77
N ALA A 186 14.63 25.21 -22.21
CA ALA A 186 13.84 24.18 -22.89
C ALA A 186 12.36 24.54 -23.05
N GLY A 187 11.80 25.40 -22.20
CA GLY A 187 10.41 25.83 -22.23
C GLY A 187 10.27 27.34 -22.45
N GLU A 188 10.23 28.11 -21.35
CA GLU A 188 9.94 29.56 -21.34
C GLU A 188 10.74 30.41 -22.33
N ALA A 189 12.00 30.06 -22.58
CA ALA A 189 12.88 30.84 -23.44
C ALA A 189 12.61 30.66 -24.94
N LYS A 190 11.71 29.75 -25.32
CA LYS A 190 11.38 29.44 -26.72
C LYS A 190 9.87 29.27 -26.92
N TRP A 191 9.45 29.14 -28.18
CA TRP A 191 8.08 28.78 -28.52
C TRP A 191 7.94 27.26 -28.55
N GLY A 192 6.99 26.72 -27.78
CA GLY A 192 6.85 25.29 -27.52
C GLY A 192 7.79 24.81 -26.41
N THR A 193 7.77 23.51 -26.14
CA THR A 193 8.63 22.88 -25.12
C THR A 193 9.54 21.83 -25.77
N ASP A 194 10.75 21.68 -25.22
CA ASP A 194 11.65 20.59 -25.54
C ASP A 194 11.43 19.46 -24.52
N GLU A 195 10.50 18.56 -24.84
CA GLU A 195 10.06 17.46 -23.96
C GLU A 195 11.21 16.48 -23.65
N GLU A 196 12.23 16.41 -24.51
CA GLU A 196 13.41 15.58 -24.29
C GLU A 196 14.22 16.05 -23.07
N ILE A 197 14.39 17.36 -22.90
CA ILE A 197 15.10 17.91 -21.74
C ILE A 197 14.29 17.69 -20.46
N PHE A 198 12.99 17.95 -20.49
CA PHE A 198 12.09 17.68 -19.37
C PHE A 198 12.18 16.20 -18.96
N ASN A 199 12.06 15.28 -19.93
CA ASN A 199 12.15 13.85 -19.70
C ASN A 199 13.48 13.43 -19.07
N LYS A 200 14.61 13.93 -19.59
CA LYS A 200 15.95 13.59 -19.06
C LYS A 200 16.12 14.03 -17.61
N ILE A 201 15.65 15.22 -17.26
CA ILE A 201 15.82 15.76 -15.91
C ILE A 201 14.86 15.05 -14.94
N LEU A 202 13.57 14.97 -15.25
CA LEU A 202 12.56 14.39 -14.36
C LEU A 202 12.64 12.85 -14.23
N ALA A 203 13.16 12.14 -15.23
CA ALA A 203 13.41 10.70 -15.11
C ALA A 203 14.62 10.38 -14.23
N HIS A 204 15.66 11.22 -14.28
CA HIS A 204 16.94 10.89 -13.67
C HIS A 204 17.20 11.56 -12.34
N GLU A 205 16.62 12.69 -11.98
CA GLU A 205 17.01 13.33 -10.70
C GLU A 205 16.26 12.72 -9.50
N SER A 206 16.91 12.64 -8.34
CA SER A 206 16.24 12.20 -7.09
C SER A 206 15.16 13.20 -6.67
N PHE A 207 14.17 12.78 -5.87
CA PHE A 207 13.14 13.72 -5.43
C PHE A 207 13.71 14.88 -4.60
N GLY A 208 14.79 14.64 -3.85
CA GLY A 208 15.53 15.70 -3.18
C GLY A 208 16.15 16.71 -4.14
N GLN A 209 16.79 16.22 -5.21
CA GLN A 209 17.42 17.06 -6.23
C GLN A 209 16.38 17.80 -7.09
N LEU A 210 15.30 17.12 -7.51
CA LEU A 210 14.20 17.74 -8.25
C LEU A 210 13.55 18.87 -7.48
N ARG A 211 13.40 18.75 -6.16
CA ARG A 211 12.89 19.85 -5.33
C ARG A 211 13.76 21.10 -5.44
N ALA A 212 15.08 20.95 -5.33
CA ALA A 212 16.01 22.06 -5.49
C ALA A 212 15.98 22.64 -6.92
N ILE A 213 15.88 21.78 -7.93
CA ILE A 213 15.72 22.21 -9.34
C ILE A 213 14.45 23.04 -9.51
N PHE A 214 13.32 22.62 -8.93
CA PHE A 214 12.05 23.32 -9.07
C PHE A 214 12.02 24.65 -8.31
N GLU A 215 12.69 24.73 -7.16
CA GLU A 215 12.91 25.99 -6.44
C GLU A 215 13.71 26.98 -7.28
N GLU A 216 14.84 26.56 -7.86
CA GLU A 216 15.64 27.40 -8.74
C GLU A 216 14.91 27.76 -10.04
N TYR A 217 14.18 26.81 -10.62
CA TYR A 217 13.36 27.07 -11.82
C TYR A 217 12.35 28.18 -11.54
N LYS A 218 11.67 28.14 -10.39
CA LYS A 218 10.72 29.18 -9.99
C LYS A 218 11.39 30.55 -9.83
N ASN A 219 12.62 30.60 -9.31
CA ASN A 219 13.40 31.83 -9.19
C ASN A 219 13.74 32.45 -10.55
N ILE A 220 14.05 31.61 -11.55
CA ILE A 220 14.43 32.04 -12.91
C ILE A 220 13.18 32.39 -13.75
N ALA A 221 12.19 31.51 -13.77
CA ALA A 221 11.02 31.60 -14.64
C ALA A 221 9.91 32.52 -14.10
N GLY A 222 9.86 32.75 -12.79
CA GLY A 222 8.77 33.48 -12.13
C GLY A 222 7.45 32.70 -12.05
N ARG A 223 7.41 31.43 -12.49
CA ARG A 223 6.29 30.49 -12.37
C ARG A 223 6.76 29.10 -11.95
N THR A 224 5.86 28.26 -11.43
CA THR A 224 6.23 26.89 -11.02
C THR A 224 6.44 25.99 -12.24
N ILE A 225 7.23 24.93 -12.07
CA ILE A 225 7.41 23.91 -13.13
C ILE A 225 6.09 23.23 -13.49
N GLU A 226 5.21 23.04 -12.51
CA GLU A 226 3.87 22.49 -12.69
C GLU A 226 3.04 23.37 -13.64
N GLN A 227 3.07 24.68 -13.43
CA GLN A 227 2.38 25.65 -14.29
C GLN A 227 2.93 25.64 -15.72
N ALA A 228 4.24 25.46 -15.89
CA ALA A 228 4.87 25.36 -17.20
C ALA A 228 4.46 24.08 -17.93
N ILE A 229 4.50 22.92 -17.24
CA ILE A 229 4.07 21.62 -17.80
C ILE A 229 2.60 21.69 -18.22
N LYS A 230 1.71 22.18 -17.36
CA LYS A 230 0.26 22.26 -17.66
C LYS A 230 -0.07 23.23 -18.82
N ALA A 231 0.78 24.21 -19.09
CA ALA A 231 0.57 25.18 -20.16
C ALA A 231 0.99 24.65 -21.53
N GLU A 232 2.09 23.88 -21.59
CA GLU A 232 2.75 23.55 -22.86
C GLU A 232 2.69 22.05 -23.21
N ILE A 233 2.55 21.16 -22.23
CA ILE A 233 2.57 19.70 -22.43
C ILE A 233 1.17 19.14 -22.18
N ALA A 234 0.69 18.30 -23.08
CA ALA A 234 -0.64 17.68 -23.02
C ALA A 234 -0.57 16.14 -23.05
N GLY A 235 -1.70 15.49 -22.74
CA GLY A 235 -1.86 14.04 -22.79
C GLY A 235 -1.06 13.30 -21.71
N GLU A 236 -0.77 12.03 -21.99
CA GLU A 236 -0.12 11.08 -21.06
C GLU A 236 1.22 11.58 -20.51
N LEU A 237 1.99 12.29 -21.33
CA LEU A 237 3.25 12.88 -20.89
C LEU A 237 3.02 13.94 -19.80
N SER A 238 2.02 14.81 -19.99
CA SER A 238 1.67 15.85 -19.02
C SER A 238 1.25 15.23 -17.68
N GLU A 239 0.44 14.18 -17.72
CA GLU A 239 0.02 13.42 -16.54
C GLU A 239 1.22 12.77 -15.82
N ALA A 240 2.14 12.17 -16.58
CA ALA A 240 3.32 11.52 -16.04
C ALA A 240 4.30 12.49 -15.39
N LEU A 241 4.58 13.63 -16.04
CA LEU A 241 5.45 14.68 -15.49
C LEU A 241 4.80 15.36 -14.27
N SER A 242 3.50 15.61 -14.32
CA SER A 242 2.75 16.18 -13.18
C SER A 242 2.80 15.24 -11.97
N ALA A 243 2.61 13.93 -12.17
CA ALA A 243 2.75 12.95 -11.08
C ALA A 243 4.14 12.96 -10.43
N ILE A 244 5.22 13.14 -11.21
CA ILE A 244 6.58 13.30 -10.66
C ILE A 244 6.65 14.59 -9.83
N VAL A 245 6.19 15.72 -10.37
CA VAL A 245 6.23 17.02 -9.68
C VAL A 245 5.45 17.00 -8.38
N GLU A 246 4.21 16.50 -8.40
CA GLU A 246 3.35 16.41 -7.23
C GLU A 246 3.93 15.45 -6.17
N CYS A 247 4.58 14.35 -6.58
CA CYS A 247 5.30 13.47 -5.65
C CYS A 247 6.54 14.14 -5.02
N VAL A 248 7.26 14.98 -5.78
CA VAL A 248 8.39 15.76 -5.26
C VAL A 248 7.93 16.76 -4.21
N GLU A 249 6.75 17.35 -4.39
CA GLU A 249 6.15 18.28 -3.42
C GLU A 249 5.61 17.54 -2.19
N ASN A 250 4.66 16.62 -2.38
CA ASN A 250 4.03 15.84 -1.33
C ASN A 250 3.46 14.52 -1.88
N GLN A 251 4.31 13.48 -1.91
CA GLN A 251 3.92 12.14 -2.33
C GLN A 251 2.74 11.56 -1.52
N ALA A 252 2.66 11.83 -0.22
CA ALA A 252 1.58 11.31 0.61
C ALA A 252 0.21 11.92 0.20
N ALA A 253 0.18 13.22 -0.07
CA ALA A 253 -0.99 13.90 -0.62
C ALA A 253 -1.36 13.39 -2.02
N TRP A 254 -0.38 13.12 -2.88
CA TRP A 254 -0.61 12.57 -4.21
C TRP A 254 -1.31 11.20 -4.18
N PHE A 255 -0.84 10.29 -3.32
CA PHE A 255 -1.52 9.01 -3.12
C PHE A 255 -2.88 9.16 -2.44
N ALA A 256 -3.05 10.12 -1.52
CA ALA A 256 -4.34 10.41 -0.90
C ALA A 256 -5.37 10.87 -1.94
N GLN A 257 -4.97 11.71 -2.90
CA GLN A 257 -5.81 12.12 -4.03
C GLN A 257 -6.21 10.94 -4.91
N ARG A 258 -5.27 10.05 -5.25
CA ARG A 258 -5.62 8.85 -6.02
C ARG A 258 -6.57 7.91 -5.29
N LEU A 259 -6.39 7.74 -3.98
CA LEU A 259 -7.34 6.98 -3.16
C LEU A 259 -8.72 7.64 -3.18
N ARG A 260 -8.78 8.97 -3.16
CA ARG A 260 -10.04 9.71 -3.27
C ARG A 260 -10.69 9.46 -4.62
N ASP A 261 -9.95 9.62 -5.71
CA ASP A 261 -10.44 9.43 -7.08
C ASP A 261 -10.94 7.99 -7.30
N ALA A 262 -10.25 7.00 -6.70
CA ALA A 262 -10.66 5.60 -6.77
C ALA A 262 -11.98 5.31 -6.03
N MET A 263 -12.36 6.11 -5.03
CA MET A 263 -13.58 5.92 -4.23
C MET A 263 -14.71 6.90 -4.60
N GLN A 264 -14.44 7.92 -5.41
CA GLN A 264 -15.44 8.89 -5.81
C GLN A 264 -16.24 8.44 -7.04
N GLY A 265 -17.56 8.58 -6.97
CA GLY A 265 -18.47 8.35 -8.10
C GLY A 265 -19.45 7.20 -7.87
N LEU A 266 -19.98 6.65 -8.96
CA LEU A 266 -20.82 5.45 -8.92
C LEU A 266 -19.91 4.21 -9.02
N GLY A 267 -19.61 3.59 -7.88
CA GLY A 267 -18.71 2.44 -7.78
C GLY A 267 -17.32 2.84 -7.26
N THR A 268 -16.41 1.88 -7.25
CA THR A 268 -15.04 2.01 -6.73
C THR A 268 -14.06 1.41 -7.73
N ASP A 269 -12.91 2.06 -7.94
CA ASP A 269 -11.74 1.43 -8.57
C ASP A 269 -10.99 0.62 -7.52
N ASP A 270 -11.51 -0.57 -7.25
CA ASP A 270 -11.00 -1.47 -6.22
C ASP A 270 -9.55 -1.86 -6.47
N ARG A 271 -9.15 -1.97 -7.73
CA ARG A 271 -7.77 -2.36 -8.06
C ARG A 271 -6.78 -1.28 -7.68
N THR A 272 -7.09 -0.01 -7.98
CA THR A 272 -6.26 1.12 -7.54
C THR A 272 -6.24 1.23 -6.01
N LEU A 273 -7.38 1.05 -5.36
CA LEU A 273 -7.47 1.04 -3.89
C LEU A 273 -6.57 -0.05 -3.27
N ILE A 274 -6.70 -1.30 -3.73
CA ILE A 274 -5.91 -2.43 -3.25
C ILE A 274 -4.43 -2.20 -3.52
N ARG A 275 -4.06 -1.78 -4.74
CA ARG A 275 -2.67 -1.55 -5.12
C ARG A 275 -2.00 -0.50 -4.26
N ILE A 276 -2.65 0.63 -4.02
CA ILE A 276 -2.08 1.69 -3.18
C ILE A 276 -1.99 1.22 -1.72
N VAL A 277 -3.07 0.68 -1.14
CA VAL A 277 -3.08 0.25 0.26
C VAL A 277 -2.03 -0.82 0.52
N VAL A 278 -1.95 -1.87 -0.32
CA VAL A 278 -0.98 -2.96 -0.14
C VAL A 278 0.44 -2.45 -0.34
N SER A 279 0.73 -1.77 -1.46
CA SER A 279 2.10 -1.36 -1.79
C SER A 279 2.68 -0.27 -0.87
N ARG A 280 1.82 0.51 -0.18
CA ARG A 280 2.24 1.56 0.75
C ARG A 280 2.14 1.16 2.23
N SER A 281 1.49 0.02 2.55
CA SER A 281 1.25 -0.44 3.93
C SER A 281 2.50 -0.59 4.79
N GLU A 282 3.63 -1.01 4.19
CA GLU A 282 4.92 -1.18 4.87
C GLU A 282 5.89 -0.02 4.56
N ARG A 283 5.36 1.13 4.12
CA ARG A 283 6.17 2.28 3.69
C ARG A 283 5.77 3.58 4.37
N ASP A 284 4.62 4.12 4.01
CA ASP A 284 4.20 5.48 4.37
C ASP A 284 2.67 5.65 4.38
N LEU A 285 1.91 4.55 4.40
CA LEU A 285 0.45 4.61 4.44
C LEU A 285 -0.07 5.43 5.63
N ALA A 286 0.66 5.51 6.74
CA ALA A 286 0.27 6.37 7.86
C ALA A 286 0.34 7.87 7.49
N ALA A 287 1.36 8.28 6.73
CA ALA A 287 1.46 9.64 6.22
C ALA A 287 0.35 9.93 5.19
N ILE A 288 0.09 9.00 4.27
CA ILE A 288 -1.00 9.09 3.28
C ILE A 288 -2.35 9.30 3.99
N LYS A 289 -2.61 8.54 5.06
CA LYS A 289 -3.85 8.68 5.84
C LYS A 289 -4.01 10.06 6.46
N ARG A 290 -2.93 10.63 7.02
CA ARG A 290 -2.96 11.98 7.59
C ARG A 290 -3.21 13.03 6.53
N GLU A 291 -2.52 12.96 5.39
CA GLU A 291 -2.75 13.88 4.27
C GLU A 291 -4.17 13.76 3.72
N TYR A 292 -4.72 12.53 3.65
CA TYR A 292 -6.11 12.30 3.27
C TYR A 292 -7.08 13.04 4.19
N GLU A 293 -6.91 12.94 5.50
CA GLU A 293 -7.74 13.64 6.48
C GLU A 293 -7.60 15.16 6.37
N VAL A 294 -6.39 15.68 6.15
CA VAL A 294 -6.13 17.10 5.91
C VAL A 294 -6.83 17.61 4.65
N LEU A 295 -6.81 16.83 3.57
CA LEU A 295 -7.37 17.24 2.27
C LEU A 295 -8.90 17.15 2.21
N TYR A 296 -9.50 16.20 2.93
CA TYR A 296 -10.92 15.84 2.76
C TYR A 296 -11.78 15.97 4.01
N ASP A 297 -11.20 16.35 5.15
CA ASP A 297 -11.89 16.45 6.46
C ASP A 297 -12.63 15.14 6.82
N LYS A 298 -12.05 14.02 6.41
CA LYS A 298 -12.59 12.67 6.58
C LYS A 298 -11.46 11.65 6.59
N THR A 299 -11.50 10.67 7.49
CA THR A 299 -10.42 9.67 7.55
C THR A 299 -10.54 8.69 6.39
N LEU A 300 -9.39 8.23 5.86
CA LEU A 300 -9.35 7.20 4.82
C LEU A 300 -10.13 5.94 5.24
N GLY A 301 -9.98 5.49 6.48
CA GLY A 301 -10.71 4.33 7.01
C GLY A 301 -12.23 4.50 7.02
N SER A 302 -12.73 5.72 7.27
CA SER A 302 -14.17 6.00 7.20
C SER A 302 -14.69 6.00 5.77
N GLU A 303 -13.95 6.57 4.81
CA GLU A 303 -14.34 6.56 3.39
C GLU A 303 -14.43 5.13 2.85
N VAL A 304 -13.39 4.32 3.10
CA VAL A 304 -13.34 2.91 2.68
C VAL A 304 -14.51 2.10 3.26
N ARG A 305 -14.99 2.46 4.47
CA ARG A 305 -16.16 1.82 5.10
C ARG A 305 -17.46 2.13 4.38
N GLU A 306 -17.59 3.35 3.89
CA GLU A 306 -18.80 3.84 3.23
C GLU A 306 -18.89 3.42 1.76
N SER A 307 -17.74 3.18 1.11
CA SER A 307 -17.65 2.72 -0.29
C SER A 307 -17.92 1.21 -0.45
N ALA A 308 -19.17 0.74 -0.30
CA ALA A 308 -19.54 -0.69 -0.34
C ALA A 308 -18.87 -1.55 -1.47
N PRO A 309 -18.55 -2.86 -1.26
CA PRO A 309 -18.78 -3.72 -0.10
C PRO A 309 -17.46 -4.15 0.59
N PHE A 310 -16.64 -3.21 1.08
CA PHE A 310 -15.37 -3.58 1.74
C PHE A 310 -15.46 -3.58 3.27
N ARG A 311 -15.74 -4.76 3.84
CA ARG A 311 -15.26 -5.10 5.20
C ARG A 311 -13.75 -5.39 5.21
N VAL A 312 -13.09 -5.47 4.06
CA VAL A 312 -11.81 -6.17 3.89
C VAL A 312 -10.60 -5.25 3.68
N CYS A 313 -10.70 -4.23 2.81
CA CYS A 313 -9.76 -3.10 2.83
C CYS A 313 -9.84 -2.41 4.19
N LEU A 314 -11.02 -2.47 4.81
CA LEU A 314 -11.22 -2.07 6.18
C LEU A 314 -10.33 -2.81 7.17
N VAL A 315 -9.91 -4.07 6.95
CA VAL A 315 -9.05 -4.72 7.94
C VAL A 315 -7.57 -4.35 7.75
N SER A 316 -7.09 -4.24 6.51
CA SER A 316 -5.76 -3.68 6.24
C SER A 316 -5.65 -2.21 6.63
N VAL A 317 -6.77 -1.47 6.66
CA VAL A 317 -6.81 -0.07 7.10
C VAL A 317 -7.10 0.04 8.61
N GLU A 318 -8.03 -0.72 9.21
CA GLU A 318 -8.44 -0.72 10.64
C GLU A 318 -7.50 -1.45 11.60
N CYS A 319 -6.99 -2.65 11.27
CA CYS A 319 -5.94 -3.29 12.10
C CYS A 319 -4.71 -2.39 12.23
N VAL A 320 -4.55 -1.52 11.25
CA VAL A 320 -3.51 -0.52 11.08
C VAL A 320 -3.83 0.81 11.78
N GLU A 321 -5.11 1.23 11.88
CA GLU A 321 -5.47 2.49 12.57
C GLU A 321 -5.32 2.35 14.09
N ASN A 322 -5.83 1.24 14.62
CA ASN A 322 -5.80 0.91 16.04
C ASN A 322 -6.13 -0.57 16.19
N SER A 323 -5.11 -1.43 16.23
CA SER A 323 -5.27 -2.89 16.41
C SER A 323 -6.18 -3.20 17.58
N ALA A 324 -6.02 -2.45 18.68
CA ALA A 324 -6.82 -2.62 19.88
C ALA A 324 -8.31 -2.33 19.64
N ALA A 325 -8.65 -1.26 18.92
CA ALA A 325 -10.03 -0.95 18.56
C ALA A 325 -10.64 -1.97 17.60
N TRP A 326 -9.85 -2.52 16.67
CA TRP A 326 -10.32 -3.58 15.77
C TRP A 326 -10.66 -4.86 16.54
N PHE A 327 -9.75 -5.34 17.39
CA PHE A 327 -10.03 -6.51 18.26
C PHE A 327 -11.19 -6.23 19.21
N ALA A 328 -11.33 -5.01 19.71
CA ALA A 328 -12.45 -4.62 20.55
C ALA A 328 -13.80 -4.73 19.81
N LYS A 329 -13.87 -4.24 18.57
CA LYS A 329 -15.05 -4.41 17.72
C LYS A 329 -15.33 -5.87 17.42
N ARG A 330 -14.30 -6.67 17.14
CA ARG A 330 -14.49 -8.10 16.86
C ARG A 330 -14.99 -8.88 18.06
N LEU A 331 -14.46 -8.60 19.26
CA LEU A 331 -14.94 -9.15 20.52
C LEU A 331 -16.40 -8.78 20.78
N ARG A 332 -16.82 -7.57 20.42
CA ARG A 332 -18.22 -7.18 20.55
C ARG A 332 -19.10 -7.98 19.59
N SER A 333 -18.69 -8.08 18.32
CA SER A 333 -19.44 -8.83 17.32
C SER A 333 -19.55 -10.32 17.66
N SER A 334 -18.52 -10.94 18.25
CA SER A 334 -18.57 -12.36 18.64
C SER A 334 -19.54 -12.63 19.81
N MET A 335 -19.93 -11.61 20.56
CA MET A 335 -20.87 -11.70 21.68
C MET A 335 -22.27 -11.13 21.36
N GLN A 336 -22.47 -10.55 20.17
CA GLN A 336 -23.75 -9.98 19.75
C GLN A 336 -24.54 -10.95 18.86
N GLY A 337 -25.83 -11.13 19.14
CA GLY A 337 -26.75 -11.95 18.34
C GLY A 337 -27.44 -13.04 19.18
N GLY A 338 -28.10 -14.00 18.52
CA GLY A 338 -28.63 -15.21 19.18
C GLY A 338 -27.54 -16.28 19.23
N GLY A 339 -26.61 -16.17 20.16
CA GLY A 339 -25.42 -17.01 20.25
C GLY A 339 -24.16 -16.24 20.63
N THR A 340 -23.12 -16.96 21.08
CA THR A 340 -21.73 -16.46 21.14
C THR A 340 -20.86 -17.23 20.15
N GLU A 341 -20.05 -16.53 19.36
CA GLU A 341 -19.05 -17.14 18.48
C GLU A 341 -17.81 -17.52 19.30
N ASP A 342 -17.93 -18.60 20.08
CA ASP A 342 -16.97 -18.98 21.11
C ASP A 342 -15.53 -19.13 20.61
N LYS A 343 -15.34 -19.63 19.38
CA LYS A 343 -14.00 -19.75 18.77
C LYS A 343 -13.32 -18.40 18.62
N ALA A 344 -14.03 -17.40 18.09
CA ALA A 344 -13.49 -16.05 17.89
C ALA A 344 -13.23 -15.38 19.24
N LEU A 345 -14.15 -15.51 20.20
CA LEU A 345 -13.99 -14.95 21.55
C LEU A 345 -12.76 -15.52 22.28
N ILE A 346 -12.62 -16.84 22.31
CA ILE A 346 -11.47 -17.52 22.96
C ILE A 346 -10.18 -17.12 22.26
N ARG A 347 -10.15 -17.21 20.93
CA ARG A 347 -8.95 -16.96 20.14
C ARG A 347 -8.41 -15.55 20.36
N ILE A 348 -9.27 -14.54 20.29
CA ILE A 348 -8.85 -13.14 20.49
C ILE A 348 -8.33 -12.95 21.92
N ILE A 349 -9.05 -13.43 22.93
CA ILE A 349 -8.62 -13.26 24.33
C ILE A 349 -7.28 -13.96 24.58
N VAL A 350 -7.11 -15.19 24.10
CA VAL A 350 -5.88 -15.97 24.29
C VAL A 350 -4.72 -15.36 23.51
N ASN A 351 -4.87 -15.13 22.20
CA ASN A 351 -3.79 -14.64 21.34
C ASN A 351 -3.33 -13.23 21.71
N ARG A 352 -4.26 -12.37 22.18
CA ARG A 352 -3.91 -10.99 22.55
C ARG A 352 -3.47 -10.85 23.99
N SER A 353 -3.69 -11.86 24.85
CA SER A 353 -3.40 -11.78 26.30
C SER A 353 -1.96 -11.36 26.61
N GLU A 354 -1.00 -11.77 25.78
CA GLU A 354 0.41 -11.44 25.93
C GLU A 354 0.91 -10.34 24.99
N ILE A 355 0.02 -9.79 24.13
CA ILE A 355 0.40 -8.81 23.10
C ILE A 355 -0.10 -7.41 23.50
N ASP A 356 -1.42 -7.20 23.46
CA ASP A 356 -2.01 -5.87 23.67
C ASP A 356 -3.43 -5.92 24.26
N LEU A 357 -3.84 -7.03 24.90
CA LEU A 357 -5.20 -7.19 25.45
C LEU A 357 -5.61 -6.05 26.40
N ALA A 358 -4.67 -5.43 27.11
CA ALA A 358 -4.94 -4.25 27.93
C ALA A 358 -5.31 -3.00 27.11
N ALA A 359 -4.71 -2.81 25.94
CA ALA A 359 -5.12 -1.76 25.00
C ALA A 359 -6.48 -2.11 24.38
N VAL A 360 -6.69 -3.37 23.99
CA VAL A 360 -7.97 -3.87 23.47
C VAL A 360 -9.09 -3.61 24.46
N LYS A 361 -8.89 -3.92 25.75
CA LYS A 361 -9.87 -3.66 26.83
C LYS A 361 -10.22 -2.18 26.96
N ARG A 362 -9.23 -1.28 26.90
CA ARG A 362 -9.45 0.17 26.97
C ARG A 362 -10.25 0.69 25.78
N GLU A 363 -9.91 0.24 24.58
CA GLU A 363 -10.66 0.60 23.38
C GLU A 363 -12.08 0.02 23.41
N TYR A 364 -12.25 -1.21 23.91
CA TYR A 364 -13.56 -1.82 24.09
C TYR A 364 -14.46 -0.98 25.01
N GLU A 365 -13.92 -0.55 26.15
CA GLU A 365 -14.66 0.29 27.09
C GLU A 365 -14.98 1.67 26.49
N SER A 366 -14.03 2.27 25.77
CA SER A 366 -14.22 3.53 25.04
C SER A 366 -15.33 3.44 23.99
N LEU A 367 -15.37 2.34 23.22
CA LEU A 367 -16.31 2.16 22.11
C LEU A 367 -17.72 1.78 22.56
N TYR A 368 -17.86 1.03 23.66
CA TYR A 368 -19.14 0.40 24.05
C TYR A 368 -19.68 0.86 25.40
N ASP A 369 -18.96 1.74 26.09
CA ASP A 369 -19.30 2.23 27.44
C ASP A 369 -19.56 1.06 28.42
N LYS A 370 -18.80 -0.02 28.23
CA LYS A 370 -18.91 -1.27 28.99
C LYS A 370 -17.58 -2.01 28.95
N THR A 371 -17.14 -2.54 30.09
CA THR A 371 -15.90 -3.34 30.12
C THR A 371 -16.11 -4.68 29.41
N LEU A 372 -15.08 -5.14 28.67
CA LEU A 372 -15.08 -6.46 28.05
C LEU A 372 -15.38 -7.58 29.05
N GLN A 373 -14.85 -7.47 30.27
CA GLN A 373 -15.08 -8.42 31.34
C GLN A 373 -16.55 -8.44 31.79
N SER A 374 -17.19 -7.28 31.90
CA SER A 374 -18.62 -7.18 32.19
C SER A 374 -19.46 -7.75 31.05
N ASP A 375 -19.05 -7.57 29.80
CA ASP A 375 -19.82 -8.07 28.65
C ASP A 375 -19.75 -9.59 28.53
N VAL A 376 -18.56 -10.19 28.71
CA VAL A 376 -18.39 -11.65 28.81
C VAL A 376 -19.19 -12.23 29.97
N ALA A 377 -19.18 -11.56 31.13
CA ALA A 377 -19.89 -12.03 32.33
C ALA A 377 -21.42 -11.95 32.22
N GLN A 378 -21.94 -11.01 31.42
CA GLN A 378 -23.38 -10.80 31.25
C GLN A 378 -23.93 -11.42 29.97
N GLY A 379 -23.05 -11.82 29.04
CA GLY A 379 -23.39 -12.53 27.81
C GLY A 379 -23.70 -14.01 28.02
N GLU A 380 -23.77 -14.74 26.91
CA GLU A 380 -24.21 -16.14 26.90
C GLU A 380 -23.13 -17.16 27.32
N THR A 381 -21.87 -16.74 27.50
CA THR A 381 -20.83 -17.62 28.07
C THR A 381 -21.26 -18.08 29.47
N SER A 382 -21.04 -19.32 29.90
CA SER A 382 -21.49 -19.79 31.22
C SER A 382 -20.56 -20.83 31.84
N GLY A 383 -20.81 -21.19 33.10
CA GLY A 383 -20.06 -22.26 33.79
C GLY A 383 -18.56 -21.99 33.89
N ASP A 384 -17.76 -23.06 33.79
CA ASP A 384 -16.30 -22.98 33.91
C ASP A 384 -15.65 -22.29 32.72
N TYR A 385 -16.31 -22.32 31.56
CA TYR A 385 -15.89 -21.56 30.38
C TYR A 385 -15.87 -20.04 30.64
N ARG A 386 -16.95 -19.49 31.23
CA ARG A 386 -16.97 -18.08 31.66
C ARG A 386 -15.87 -17.76 32.67
N LYS A 387 -15.67 -18.63 33.66
CA LYS A 387 -14.63 -18.43 34.69
C LYS A 387 -13.23 -18.36 34.09
N ALA A 388 -12.94 -19.23 33.12
CA ALA A 388 -11.65 -19.24 32.42
C ALA A 388 -11.42 -17.96 31.62
N LEU A 389 -12.42 -17.49 30.86
CA LEU A 389 -12.31 -16.23 30.11
C LEU A 389 -12.10 -15.02 31.04
N ILE A 390 -12.87 -14.93 32.14
CA ILE A 390 -12.72 -13.86 33.13
C ILE A 390 -11.32 -13.87 33.76
N ALA A 391 -10.74 -15.05 34.00
CA ALA A 391 -9.39 -15.16 34.53
C ALA A 391 -8.34 -14.69 33.52
N LEU A 392 -8.48 -15.05 32.24
CA LEU A 392 -7.57 -14.62 31.16
C LEU A 392 -7.63 -13.11 30.89
N LEU A 393 -8.80 -12.49 31.06
CA LEU A 393 -8.98 -11.04 30.94
C LEU A 393 -8.30 -10.25 32.06
N GLY A 394 -7.93 -10.91 33.17
CA GLY A 394 -7.30 -10.29 34.32
C GLY A 394 -8.21 -9.30 35.06
N PRO A 395 -7.68 -8.59 36.07
CA PRO A 395 -8.40 -7.50 36.73
C PRO A 395 -8.78 -6.40 35.73
N ALA A 396 -9.91 -5.74 35.98
CA ALA A 396 -10.48 -4.69 35.13
C ALA A 396 -9.43 -3.63 34.77
#